data_AF-A0A9P9SZ19-F1
#
_entry.id   AF-A0A9P9SZ19-F1
#
_cell.length_a   1.000
_cell.length_b   1.000
_cell.length_c   1.000
_cell.angle_alpha   90.00
_cell.angle_beta   90.00
_cell.angle_gamma   90.00
#
_symmetry.space_group_name_H-M   'P 1'
#
loop_
_entity.id
_entity.type
_entity.pdbx_description
1 polymer ?
#
loop_
_entity_poly.entity_id
_entity_poly.type
_entity_poly.pdbx_seq_one_letter_code
_entity_poly.pdbx_strand_id
1 'polypeptide(L)'
;MGMSQQAPTPPTFKEALRQDKAQFDDCTPCRVVGSATFIGLGAFTYVSGHSQIKANEAAIRASKSIFGMGSRRAAITGTSAVMVGLGLYRWFA
;
A
#
# COMPACT_ATOMS: atom_id res chain seq x y z
N MET A 1 12.89 -13.54 -28.57
CA MET A 1 14.15 -12.80 -28.33
C MET A 1 14.23 -12.59 -26.83
N GLY A 2 14.95 -13.35 -26.00
CA GLY A 2 16.23 -14.01 -26.18
C GLY A 2 17.09 -13.50 -25.02
N MET A 3 17.08 -14.19 -23.88
CA MET A 3 18.00 -13.91 -22.78
C MET A 3 18.72 -15.20 -22.41
N SER A 4 19.87 -15.36 -23.05
CA SER A 4 20.97 -16.24 -22.65
C SER A 4 21.40 -15.94 -21.22
N GLN A 5 21.49 -16.96 -20.36
CA GLN A 5 22.40 -16.91 -19.22
C GLN A 5 23.28 -18.16 -19.23
N GLN A 6 24.53 -17.92 -19.61
CA GLN A 6 25.71 -18.74 -19.33
C GLN A 6 25.72 -19.06 -17.83
N ALA A 7 25.86 -20.32 -17.43
CA ALA A 7 25.99 -20.69 -16.02
C ALA A 7 27.36 -20.21 -15.48
N PRO A 8 27.43 -19.26 -14.53
CA PRO A 8 28.66 -18.97 -13.82
C PRO A 8 28.82 -19.94 -12.66
N THR A 9 30.06 -20.27 -12.30
CA THR A 9 30.41 -20.94 -11.03
C THR A 9 29.64 -20.32 -9.85
N PRO A 10 29.09 -21.14 -8.94
CA PRO A 10 28.23 -20.63 -7.87
C PRO A 10 29.02 -19.62 -7.02
N PRO A 11 28.53 -18.37 -6.90
CA PRO A 11 29.19 -17.36 -6.08
C PRO A 11 29.23 -17.80 -4.61
N THR A 12 30.24 -17.35 -3.88
CA THR A 12 30.30 -17.61 -2.43
C THR A 12 29.08 -16.98 -1.76
N PHE A 13 28.55 -17.57 -0.70
CA PHE A 13 27.35 -17.05 0.01
C PHE A 13 27.42 -15.55 0.31
N LYS A 14 28.61 -15.04 0.66
CA LYS A 14 28.85 -13.62 0.93
C LYS A 14 28.72 -12.72 -0.32
N GLU A 15 29.08 -13.24 -1.48
CA GLU A 15 28.99 -12.54 -2.77
C GLU A 15 27.56 -12.55 -3.30
N ALA A 16 26.85 -13.68 -3.15
CA ALA A 16 25.43 -13.80 -3.44
C ALA A 16 24.62 -12.78 -2.61
N LEU A 17 24.85 -12.70 -1.29
CA LEU A 17 24.21 -11.69 -0.44
C LEU A 17 24.52 -10.25 -0.85
N ARG A 18 25.74 -9.98 -1.37
CA ARG A 18 26.12 -8.64 -1.85
C ARG A 18 25.43 -8.29 -3.16
N GLN A 19 25.30 -9.24 -4.08
CA GLN A 19 24.59 -9.08 -5.34
C GLN A 19 23.08 -8.93 -5.12
N ASP A 20 22.49 -9.73 -4.24
CA ASP A 20 21.09 -9.56 -3.81
C ASP A 20 20.86 -8.15 -3.28
N LYS A 21 21.74 -7.68 -2.38
CA LYS A 21 21.60 -6.33 -1.80
C LYS A 21 21.67 -5.23 -2.85
N ALA A 22 22.57 -5.35 -3.83
CA ALA A 22 22.66 -4.42 -4.95
C ALA A 22 21.42 -4.47 -5.87
N GLN A 23 20.86 -5.65 -6.11
CA GLN A 23 19.59 -5.81 -6.85
C GLN A 23 18.40 -5.23 -6.07
N PHE A 24 18.41 -5.31 -4.73
CA PHE A 24 17.40 -4.68 -3.88
C PHE A 24 17.49 -3.16 -3.86
N ASP A 25 18.69 -2.58 -4.01
CA ASP A 25 18.85 -1.13 -4.15
C ASP A 25 18.23 -0.61 -5.48
N ASP A 26 18.29 -1.41 -6.55
CA ASP A 26 17.68 -1.12 -7.86
C ASP A 26 16.20 -1.56 -8.00
N CYS A 27 15.49 -1.77 -6.88
CA CYS A 27 14.09 -2.22 -6.85
C CYS A 27 13.04 -1.16 -7.26
N THR A 28 13.36 -0.32 -8.26
CA THR A 28 12.42 0.64 -8.86
C THR A 28 11.04 0.03 -9.21
N PRO A 29 10.92 -1.16 -9.84
CA PRO A 29 9.60 -1.76 -10.09
C PRO A 29 8.85 -2.09 -8.79
N CYS A 30 9.53 -2.57 -7.76
CA CYS A 30 8.93 -2.88 -6.46
C CYS A 30 8.45 -1.62 -5.73
N ARG A 31 9.18 -0.51 -5.85
CA ARG A 31 8.77 0.80 -5.33
C ARG A 31 7.55 1.32 -6.09
N VAL A 32 7.55 1.26 -7.42
CA VAL A 32 6.42 1.69 -8.26
C VAL A 32 5.16 0.89 -7.92
N VAL A 33 5.22 -0.44 -7.99
CA VAL A 33 4.05 -1.30 -7.75
C VAL A 33 3.57 -1.19 -6.31
N GLY A 34 4.49 -1.21 -5.34
CA GLY A 34 4.16 -1.08 -3.93
C GLY A 34 3.50 0.25 -3.61
N SER A 35 4.13 1.36 -3.99
CA SER A 35 3.59 2.71 -3.76
C SER A 35 2.24 2.92 -4.46
N ALA A 36 2.12 2.53 -5.73
CA ALA A 36 0.88 2.66 -6.49
C ALA A 36 -0.27 1.87 -5.85
N THR A 37 0.00 0.65 -5.39
CA THR A 37 -1.00 -0.18 -4.72
C THR A 37 -1.50 0.48 -3.43
N PHE A 38 -0.57 0.92 -2.57
CA PHE A 38 -0.92 1.52 -1.28
C PHE A 38 -1.63 2.88 -1.44
N ILE A 39 -1.14 3.74 -2.33
CA ILE A 39 -1.78 5.03 -2.62
C ILE A 39 -3.16 4.82 -3.26
N GLY A 40 -3.26 3.91 -4.24
CA GLY A 40 -4.51 3.59 -4.91
C GLY A 40 -5.57 3.07 -3.96
N LEU A 41 -5.24 2.10 -3.11
CA LEU A 41 -6.16 1.57 -2.09
C LEU A 41 -6.52 2.62 -1.03
N GLY A 42 -5.56 3.48 -0.64
CA GLY A 42 -5.82 4.58 0.28
C GLY A 42 -6.82 5.59 -0.29
N ALA A 43 -6.62 6.03 -1.53
CA ALA A 43 -7.52 6.95 -2.23
C ALA A 43 -8.90 6.31 -2.47
N PHE A 44 -8.93 5.06 -2.94
CA PHE A 44 -10.17 4.33 -3.15
C PHE A 44 -10.97 4.16 -1.86
N THR A 45 -10.31 3.79 -0.76
CA THR A 45 -10.94 3.66 0.58
C THR A 45 -11.53 4.99 1.03
N TYR A 46 -10.85 6.10 0.80
CA TYR A 46 -11.36 7.42 1.17
C TYR A 46 -12.66 7.75 0.43
N VAL A 47 -12.65 7.63 -0.89
CA VAL A 47 -13.80 8.00 -1.75
C VAL A 47 -14.97 7.06 -1.53
N SER A 48 -14.73 5.74 -1.64
CA SER A 48 -15.78 4.73 -1.50
C SER A 48 -16.29 4.58 -0.07
N GLY A 49 -15.44 4.78 0.94
CA GLY A 49 -15.84 4.72 2.34
C GLY A 49 -16.76 5.88 2.73
N HIS A 50 -16.45 7.09 2.28
CA HIS A 50 -17.30 8.25 2.55
C HIS A 50 -18.64 8.19 1.82
N SER A 51 -18.67 7.69 0.58
CA SER A 51 -19.92 7.53 -0.17
C SER A 51 -20.86 6.51 0.51
N GLN A 52 -20.32 5.38 0.98
CA GLN A 52 -21.10 4.36 1.71
C GLN A 52 -21.66 4.89 3.04
N ILE A 53 -20.88 5.64 3.79
CA ILE A 53 -21.34 6.25 5.05
C ILE A 53 -22.46 7.27 4.79
N LYS A 54 -22.33 8.09 3.72
CA LYS A 54 -23.37 9.06 3.34
C LYS A 54 -24.66 8.37 2.91
N ALA A 55 -24.58 7.30 2.12
CA ALA A 55 -25.74 6.52 1.69
C ALA A 55 -26.48 5.89 2.88
N ASN A 56 -25.76 5.45 3.90
CA ASN A 56 -26.32 4.79 5.08
C ASN A 56 -26.57 5.72 6.28
N GLU A 57 -26.46 7.04 6.10
CA GLU A 57 -26.53 8.00 7.20
C GLU A 57 -27.86 7.92 7.97
N ALA A 58 -28.98 7.72 7.27
CA ALA A 58 -30.30 7.57 7.88
C ALA A 58 -30.39 6.31 8.76
N ALA A 59 -29.90 5.17 8.25
CA ALA A 59 -29.88 3.91 9.00
C ALA A 59 -28.93 3.98 10.21
N ILE A 60 -27.78 4.63 10.07
CA ILE A 60 -26.81 4.80 11.16
C ILE A 60 -27.38 5.69 12.26
N ARG A 61 -28.06 6.80 11.89
CA ARG A 61 -28.74 7.66 12.87
C ARG A 61 -29.88 6.92 13.58
N ALA A 62 -30.64 6.09 12.86
CA ALA A 62 -31.71 5.28 13.44
C ALA A 62 -31.16 4.22 14.43
N SER A 63 -29.96 3.69 14.20
CA SER A 63 -29.35 2.64 15.04
C SER A 63 -28.95 3.08 16.46
N LYS A 64 -29.00 4.39 16.77
CA LYS A 64 -28.67 4.97 18.10
C LYS A 64 -27.32 4.49 18.68
N SER A 65 -26.38 4.13 17.80
CA SER A 65 -25.07 3.58 18.17
C SER A 65 -24.23 4.58 18.97
N ILE A 66 -23.53 4.08 20.00
CA ILE A 66 -22.55 4.85 20.80
C ILE A 66 -21.43 5.40 19.90
N PHE A 67 -21.09 4.68 18.84
CA PHE A 67 -20.16 5.11 17.80
C PHE A 67 -20.93 5.80 16.67
N GLY A 68 -21.05 7.13 16.77
CA GLY A 68 -21.76 7.97 15.80
C GLY A 68 -21.09 8.05 14.42
N MET A 69 -21.65 8.92 13.57
CA MET A 69 -21.14 9.14 12.20
C MET A 69 -19.70 9.64 12.15
N GLY A 70 -19.27 10.40 13.17
CA GLY A 70 -17.91 10.97 13.25
C GLY A 70 -16.83 9.90 13.38
N SER A 71 -17.02 8.88 14.23
CA SER A 71 -16.03 7.81 14.42
C SER A 71 -15.85 6.98 13.15
N ARG A 72 -16.93 6.74 12.40
CA ARG A 72 -16.89 6.01 11.12
C ARG A 72 -16.10 6.78 10.06
N ARG A 73 -16.31 8.10 9.96
CA ARG A 73 -15.54 8.97 9.05
C ARG A 73 -14.07 9.05 9.46
N ALA A 74 -13.81 9.16 10.77
CA ALA A 74 -12.45 9.18 11.30
C ALA A 74 -11.72 7.86 11.02
N ALA A 75 -12.39 6.71 11.14
CA ALA A 75 -11.83 5.41 10.82
C ALA A 75 -11.45 5.30 9.34
N ILE A 76 -12.37 5.62 8.41
CA ILE A 76 -12.08 5.62 6.96
C ILE A 76 -10.91 6.54 6.63
N THR A 77 -10.93 7.77 7.17
CA THR A 77 -9.89 8.77 6.93
C THR A 77 -8.55 8.31 7.49
N GLY A 78 -8.54 7.72 8.69
CA GLY A 78 -7.33 7.18 9.32
C GLY A 78 -6.74 6.03 8.53
N THR A 79 -7.55 5.04 8.14
CA THR A 79 -7.09 3.90 7.33
C THR A 79 -6.57 4.36 5.97
N SER A 80 -7.26 5.30 5.33
CA SER A 80 -6.81 5.90 4.06
C SER A 80 -5.46 6.61 4.23
N ALA A 81 -5.33 7.46 5.26
CA ALA A 81 -4.10 8.19 5.54
C ALA A 81 -2.92 7.25 5.81
N VAL A 82 -3.14 6.16 6.56
CA VAL A 82 -2.11 5.13 6.80
C VAL A 82 -1.70 4.46 5.50
N MET A 83 -2.64 4.05 4.64
CA MET A 83 -2.30 3.43 3.36
C MET A 83 -1.51 4.38 2.45
N VAL A 84 -1.97 5.62 2.28
CA VAL A 84 -1.22 6.60 1.47
C VAL A 84 0.15 6.87 2.07
N GLY A 85 0.24 7.02 3.40
CA GLY A 85 1.49 7.21 4.12
C GLY A 85 2.49 6.07 3.90
N LEU A 86 2.03 4.81 3.98
CA LEU A 86 2.86 3.63 3.69
C LEU A 86 3.31 3.60 2.22
N GLY A 87 2.44 3.99 1.29
CA GLY A 87 2.79 4.06 -0.13
C GLY A 87 3.86 5.11 -0.42
N LEU A 88 3.73 6.30 0.18
CA LEU A 88 4.74 7.35 0.09
C LEU A 88 6.05 6.94 0.77
N TYR A 89 5.98 6.37 1.97
CA TYR A 89 7.15 5.86 2.68
C TYR A 89 7.93 4.86 1.82
N ARG A 90 7.24 3.91 1.19
CA ARG A 90 7.85 2.88 0.34
C ARG A 90 8.42 3.43 -0.98
N TRP A 91 8.02 4.62 -1.41
CA TRP A 91 8.61 5.29 -2.56
C TRP A 91 9.96 5.95 -2.23
N PHE A 92 10.08 6.51 -1.01
CA PHE A 92 11.27 7.23 -0.57
C PHE A 92 12.25 6.39 0.26
N ALA A 93 11.82 5.26 0.82
CA ALA A 93 12.65 4.26 1.50
C ALA A 93 13.19 3.23 0.52
#